data_AF-A0A6B2UDM4-F1
#
_entry.id   AF-A0A6B2UDM4-F1
#
_cell.length_a   1.000
_cell.length_b   1.000
_cell.length_c   1.000
_cell.angle_alpha   90.00
_cell.angle_beta   90.00
_cell.angle_gamma   90.00
#
_symmetry.space_group_name_H-M   'P 1'
#
loop_
_entity.id
_entity.type
_entity.pdbx_description
1 polymer ?
#
loop_
_entity_poly.entity_id
_entity_poly.type
_entity_poly.pdbx_seq_one_letter_code
_entity_poly.pdbx_strand_id
1 'polypeptide(L)' 'MTVRVRRTTPRWHTHELRLGSDEVTKRYHDTRTEPAEREWRALVLLQRHAPGLAPRPLRRTQGRQPDLVMSRL' A
#
# COMPACT_ATOMS: atom_id res chain seq x y z
N MET A 1 -2.01 11.45 -20.71
CA MET A 1 -1.55 10.09 -20.33
C MET A 1 -2.57 9.51 -19.36
N THR A 2 -3.45 8.63 -19.84
CA THR A 2 -4.63 8.18 -19.08
C THR A 2 -4.27 7.00 -18.19
N VAL A 3 -4.21 7.21 -16.87
CA VAL A 3 -3.96 6.14 -15.89
C VAL A 3 -5.21 5.25 -15.80
N ARG A 4 -5.10 4.00 -16.25
CA ARG A 4 -6.18 3.02 -16.19
C ARG A 4 -6.25 2.42 -14.79
N VAL A 5 -7.12 2.96 -13.94
CA VAL A 5 -7.34 2.45 -12.57
C VAL A 5 -8.12 1.15 -12.64
N ARG A 6 -7.44 0.01 -12.48
CA ARG A 6 -8.12 -1.30 -12.33
C ARG A 6 -8.49 -1.49 -10.85
N ARG A 7 -9.78 -1.34 -10.53
CA ARG A 7 -10.34 -1.74 -9.23
C ARG A 7 -10.60 -3.24 -9.24
N THR A 8 -9.94 -3.99 -8.35
CA THR A 8 -10.28 -5.40 -8.08
C THR A 8 -10.65 -5.53 -6.63
N THR A 9 -11.92 -5.85 -6.35
CA THR A 9 -12.37 -6.25 -5.01
C THR A 9 -13.01 -7.64 -5.07
N PRO A 10 -12.22 -8.72 -5.02
CA PRO A 10 -12.71 -9.99 -4.49
C PRO A 10 -13.11 -9.81 -3.02
N ARG A 11 -14.12 -10.55 -2.56
CA ARG A 11 -14.68 -10.59 -1.19
C ARG A 11 -13.66 -10.96 -0.07
N TRP A 12 -12.39 -11.11 -0.42
CA TRP A 12 -11.29 -11.64 0.40
C TRP A 12 -10.15 -10.64 0.67
N HIS A 13 -10.20 -9.43 0.11
CA HIS A 13 -9.16 -8.44 0.35
C HIS A 13 -9.50 -7.57 1.55
N THR A 14 -8.51 -7.36 2.41
CA THR A 14 -8.62 -6.49 3.57
C THR A 14 -8.62 -5.00 3.17
N HIS A 15 -8.19 -4.66 1.95
CA HIS A 15 -7.97 -3.30 1.47
C HIS A 15 -8.25 -3.19 -0.05
N GLU A 16 -8.55 -1.99 -0.54
CA GLU A 16 -8.61 -1.72 -1.98
C GLU A 16 -7.20 -1.51 -2.55
N LEU A 17 -7.00 -1.94 -3.79
CA LEU A 17 -5.75 -1.73 -4.54
C LEU A 17 -5.97 -0.78 -5.71
N ARG A 18 -5.05 0.18 -5.86
CA ARG A 18 -4.91 1.02 -7.05
C ARG A 18 -3.49 0.88 -7.57
N LEU A 19 -3.37 0.57 -8.87
CA LEU A 19 -2.08 0.38 -9.53
C LEU A 19 -1.85 1.58 -10.47
N GLY A 20 -0.77 2.32 -10.23
CA GLY A 20 -0.20 3.29 -11.16
C GLY A 20 0.91 2.68 -12.01
N SER A 21 1.59 3.51 -12.80
CA SER A 21 2.76 3.10 -13.59
C SER A 21 3.93 2.68 -12.70
N ASP A 22 4.21 3.48 -11.66
CA ASP A 22 5.41 3.34 -10.81
C ASP A 22 5.05 3.15 -9.33
N GLU A 23 3.76 3.18 -9.00
CA GLU A 23 3.28 3.12 -7.62
C GLU A 23 2.13 2.13 -7.47
N VAL A 24 2.03 1.57 -6.26
CA VAL A 24 0.88 0.82 -5.78
C VAL A 24 0.34 1.54 -4.56
N THR A 25 -0.97 1.82 -4.56
CA THR A 25 -1.69 2.36 -3.40
C THR A 25 -2.62 1.28 -2.83
N LYS A 26 -2.48 1.02 -1.54
CA LYS A 26 -3.41 0.22 -0.73
C LYS A 26 -4.25 1.15 0.12
N ARG A 27 -5.58 1.11 -0.03
CA ARG A 27 -6.53 1.87 0.79
C ARG A 27 -7.20 0.95 1.79
N TYR A 28 -6.94 1.18 3.06
CA TYR A 28 -7.40 0.32 4.14
C TYR A 28 -8.83 0.69 4.58
N HIS A 29 -9.65 -0.30 4.95
CA HIS A 29 -11.03 -0.07 5.40
C HIS A 29 -11.09 0.22 6.92
N ASP A 30 -12.13 0.99 7.31
CA ASP A 30 -12.34 1.63 8.63
C ASP A 30 -12.20 0.71 9.85
N THR A 31 -12.35 -0.60 9.67
CA THR A 31 -12.47 -1.51 10.81
C THR A 31 -11.15 -1.82 11.50
N ARG A 32 -9.98 -1.62 10.86
CA ARG A 32 -8.66 -1.88 11.47
C ARG A 32 -7.56 -1.00 10.86
N THR A 33 -6.97 -0.08 11.64
CA THR A 33 -5.78 0.72 11.26
C THR A 33 -4.47 -0.06 11.43
N GLU A 34 -4.45 -1.05 12.32
CA GLU A 34 -3.30 -1.88 12.65
C GLU A 34 -2.63 -2.57 11.43
N PRO A 35 -3.36 -3.08 10.43
CA PRO A 35 -2.75 -3.67 9.24
C PRO A 35 -1.91 -2.66 8.43
N ALA A 36 -2.35 -1.41 8.31
CA ALA A 36 -1.59 -0.37 7.60
C ALA A 36 -0.30 0.00 8.34
N GLU A 37 -0.37 0.06 9.67
CA GLU A 37 0.79 0.31 10.54
C GLU A 37 1.80 -0.80 10.47
N ARG A 38 1.33 -2.05 10.53
CA ARG A 38 2.18 -3.23 10.45
C ARG A 38 2.88 -3.29 9.09
N GLU A 39 2.15 -3.10 8.00
CA GLU A 39 2.74 -3.13 6.66
C GLU A 39 3.74 -1.98 6.47
N TRP A 40 3.41 -0.76 6.90
CA TRP A 40 4.32 0.36 6.83
C TRP A 40 5.64 0.09 7.58
N ARG A 41 5.56 -0.39 8.82
CA ARG A 41 6.74 -0.74 9.62
C ARG A 41 7.58 -1.81 8.93
N ALA A 42 6.95 -2.84 8.38
CA ALA A 42 7.66 -3.90 7.66
C ALA A 42 8.40 -3.34 6.43
N LEU A 43 7.75 -2.51 5.60
CA LEU A 43 8.37 -1.92 4.43
C LEU A 43 9.52 -0.98 4.78
N VAL A 44 9.41 -0.20 5.86
CA VAL A 44 10.51 0.65 6.34
C VAL A 44 11.72 -0.20 6.78
N LEU A 45 11.49 -1.29 7.52
CA LEU A 45 12.57 -2.20 7.93
C LEU A 45 13.20 -2.90 6.73
N LEU A 46 12.42 -3.38 5.78
CA LEU A 46 12.92 -4.03 4.57
C LEU A 46 13.70 -3.04 3.71
N GLN A 47 13.23 -1.81 3.55
CA GLN A 47 13.98 -0.77 2.83
C GLN A 47 15.33 -0.48 3.48
N ARG A 48 15.43 -0.53 4.81
CA ARG A 48 16.65 -0.27 5.56
C ARG A 48 17.62 -1.45 5.53
N HIS A 49 17.11 -2.67 5.68
CA HIS A 49 17.92 -3.86 5.97
C HIS A 49 18.04 -4.83 4.79
N ALA A 50 17.12 -4.78 3.82
CA ALA A 50 17.12 -5.62 2.62
C ALA A 50 16.58 -4.84 1.39
N PRO A 51 17.27 -3.78 0.93
CA PRO A 51 16.85 -3.01 -0.23
C PRO A 51 16.63 -3.91 -1.46
N GLY A 52 15.53 -3.71 -2.17
CA GLY A 52 15.18 -4.49 -3.36
C GLY A 52 14.38 -5.78 -3.09
N LEU A 53 14.26 -6.21 -1.83
CA LEU A 53 13.46 -7.40 -1.48
C LEU A 53 11.94 -7.12 -1.47
N ALA A 54 11.55 -5.86 -1.29
CA ALA A 54 10.16 -5.43 -1.23
C ALA A 54 9.97 -4.05 -1.88
N PRO A 55 8.72 -3.66 -2.19
CA PRO A 55 8.39 -2.30 -2.58
C PRO A 55 8.97 -1.24 -1.64
N ARG A 56 9.44 -0.14 -2.21
CA ARG A 56 9.94 0.99 -1.43
C ARG A 56 8.75 1.73 -0.79
N PRO A 57 8.74 2.00 0.52
CA PRO A 57 7.69 2.82 1.12
C PRO A 57 7.83 4.27 0.65
N LEU A 58 6.75 4.86 0.10
CA LEU A 58 6.78 6.22 -0.44
C LEU A 58 6.02 7.21 0.45
N ARG A 59 4.79 6.87 0.83
CA ARG A 59 3.94 7.71 1.68
C ARG A 59 2.88 6.88 2.40
N ARG A 60 2.40 7.39 3.52
CA ARG A 60 1.25 6.85 4.23
C ARG A 60 0.39 7.97 4.80
N THR A 61 -0.92 7.83 4.72
CA THR A 61 -1.86 8.72 5.44
C THR A 61 -2.24 8.13 6.79
N GLN A 62 -2.63 9.01 7.71
CA GLN A 62 -3.19 8.66 9.01
C GLN A 62 -4.72 8.73 8.97
N GLY A 63 -5.38 8.17 9.99
CA GLY A 63 -6.83 8.21 10.15
C GLY A 63 -7.48 6.85 9.92
N ARG A 64 -8.82 6.85 9.81
CA ARG A 64 -9.66 5.65 9.77
C ARG A 64 -9.48 4.80 8.52
N GLN A 65 -9.16 5.43 7.39
CA GLN A 65 -8.96 4.74 6.11
C GLN A 65 -7.60 5.15 5.52
N PRO A 66 -6.50 4.66 6.10
CA PRO A 66 -5.17 5.06 5.67
C PRO A 66 -4.88 4.52 4.26
N ASP A 67 -4.29 5.37 3.43
CA ASP A 67 -3.64 4.96 2.19
C ASP A 67 -2.17 4.67 2.51
N LEU A 68 -1.68 3.52 2.02
CA LEU A 68 -0.27 3.17 2.00
C LEU A 68 0.18 3.12 0.55
N VAL A 69 1.15 3.95 0.20
CA VAL A 69 1.70 4.01 -1.15
C VAL A 69 3.16 3.56 -1.16
N MET A 70 3.45 2.69 -2.12
CA MET A 70 4.75 2.05 -2.29
C MET A 70 5.14 1.99 -3.76
N SER A 71 6.42 1.77 -4.06
CA SER A 71 6.86 1.58 -5.45
C SER A 71 6.19 0.35 -6.07
N ARG A 72 5.96 0.39 -7.36
CA ARG A 72 5.62 -0.80 -8.14
C ARG A 72 6.92 -1.54 -8.49
N LEU A 73 6.91 -2.87 -8.29
CA LEU A 73 7.94 -3.79 -8.79
C LEU A 73 7.57 -4.28 -10.18
#